data_AF-A0A2N6EHW8-F1
#
_entry.id   AF-A0A2N6EHW8-F1
#
_cell.length_a   1.000
_cell.length_b   1.000
_cell.length_c   1.000
_cell.angle_alpha   90.00
_cell.angle_beta   90.00
_cell.angle_gamma   90.00
#
_symmetry.space_group_name_H-M   'P 1'
#
loop_
_entity.id
_entity.type
_entity.pdbx_description
1 polymer ?
#
loop_
_entity_poly.entity_id
_entity_poly.type
_entity_poly.pdbx_seq_one_letter_code
_entity_poly.pdbx_strand_id
1 'polypeptide(L)'
;MNSVGEKDYEEALILLCEASTLLVRKLRSMSKPRSEFVSALEMLLHAAELATLPEGNHEICPACGSPYSRPLGSTIQQCLSCDKTWGHPETETEIESWLIEKFSRP
;
A
#
# COMPACT_ATOMS: atom_id res chain seq x y z
N MET A 1 -22.13 -4.57 20.32
CA MET A 1 -21.54 -3.31 20.82
C MET A 1 -20.58 -2.87 19.73
N ASN A 2 -21.03 -2.04 18.79
CA ASN A 2 -20.16 -1.53 17.74
C ASN A 2 -19.24 -0.52 18.40
N SER A 3 -17.96 -0.88 18.52
CA SER A 3 -16.97 -0.01 19.14
C SER A 3 -16.86 1.27 18.29
N VAL A 4 -16.65 2.42 18.92
CA VAL A 4 -16.54 3.70 18.21
C VAL A 4 -15.51 3.63 17.07
N GLY A 5 -14.44 2.84 17.23
CA GLY A 5 -13.43 2.62 16.19
C GLY A 5 -13.91 1.82 14.98
N GLU A 6 -14.94 0.98 15.08
CA GLU A 6 -15.49 0.23 13.96
C GLU A 6 -16.27 1.14 13.00
N LYS A 7 -16.99 2.13 13.55
CA LYS A 7 -17.69 3.14 12.75
C LYS A 7 -16.73 4.11 12.06
N ASP A 8 -15.72 4.59 12.78
CA ASP A 8 -14.71 5.49 12.23
C ASP A 8 -13.92 4.79 11.10
N TYR A 9 -13.65 3.49 11.25
CA TYR A 9 -13.01 2.66 10.23
C TYR A 9 -13.91 2.46 8.99
N GLU A 10 -15.18 2.13 9.17
CA GLU A 10 -16.15 2.03 8.07
C GLU A 10 -16.28 3.36 7.31
N GLU A 11 -16.33 4.49 8.03
CA GLU A 11 -16.38 5.82 7.43
C GLU A 11 -15.10 6.12 6.63
N ALA A 12 -13.93 5.80 7.16
CA ALA A 12 -12.66 5.96 6.45
C ALA A 12 -12.61 5.13 5.15
N LEU A 13 -13.11 3.89 5.17
CA LEU A 13 -13.21 3.04 3.98
C LEU A 13 -14.13 3.63 2.92
N ILE A 14 -15.29 4.17 3.33
CA ILE A 14 -16.23 4.84 2.43
C ILE A 14 -15.54 6.04 1.77
N LEU A 15 -14.86 6.89 2.54
CA LEU A 15 -14.15 8.06 2.03
C LEU A 15 -13.05 7.68 1.03
N LEU A 16 -12.28 6.62 1.29
CA LEU A 16 -11.27 6.10 0.35
C LEU A 16 -11.90 5.62 -0.97
N CYS A 17 -13.03 4.91 -0.90
CA CYS A 17 -13.77 4.46 -2.08
C CYS A 17 -14.33 5.62 -2.90
N GLU A 18 -14.90 6.63 -2.23
CA GLU A 18 -15.45 7.82 -2.88
C GLU A 18 -14.35 8.65 -3.57
N ALA A 19 -13.24 8.90 -2.86
CA ALA A 19 -12.09 9.63 -3.41
C ALA A 19 -11.53 8.94 -4.65
N SER A 20 -11.37 7.61 -4.59
CA SER A 20 -10.91 6.79 -5.72
C SER A 20 -11.86 6.89 -6.92
N THR A 21 -13.16 6.76 -6.66
CA THR A 21 -14.20 6.85 -7.70
C THR A 21 -14.24 8.21 -8.39
N LEU A 22 -14.15 9.29 -7.61
CA LEU A 22 -14.10 10.66 -8.12
C LEU A 22 -12.86 10.91 -8.97
N LEU A 23 -11.70 10.44 -8.51
CA LEU A 23 -10.44 10.60 -9.22
C LEU A 23 -10.43 9.83 -10.54
N VAL A 24 -10.90 8.58 -10.57
CA VAL A 24 -11.08 7.78 -11.80
C VAL A 24 -11.99 8.51 -12.79
N ARG A 25 -13.14 9.01 -12.33
CA ARG A 25 -14.07 9.76 -13.19
C ARG A 25 -13.41 10.99 -13.80
N LYS A 26 -12.65 11.75 -13.02
CA LYS A 26 -11.92 12.91 -13.53
C LYS A 26 -10.83 12.53 -14.51
N LEU A 27 -10.01 11.52 -14.21
CA LEU A 27 -8.96 11.04 -15.10
C LEU A 27 -9.51 10.58 -16.46
N ARG A 28 -10.64 9.86 -16.47
CA ARG A 28 -11.32 9.44 -17.72
C ARG A 28 -11.83 10.59 -18.57
N SER A 29 -12.20 11.71 -17.93
CA SER A 29 -12.65 12.91 -18.64
C SER A 29 -11.50 13.77 -19.18
N MET A 30 -10.26 13.50 -18.77
CA MET A 30 -9.09 14.24 -19.22
C MET A 30 -8.59 13.67 -20.56
N SER A 31 -8.34 14.56 -21.53
CA SER A 31 -7.69 14.20 -22.79
C SER A 31 -6.23 13.78 -22.60
N LYS A 32 -5.57 14.29 -21.55
CA LYS A 32 -4.19 13.96 -21.20
C LYS A 32 -4.02 13.94 -19.67
N PRO A 33 -4.26 12.79 -19.01
CA PRO A 33 -4.06 12.67 -17.57
C PRO A 33 -2.59 12.86 -17.22
N ARG A 34 -2.31 13.60 -16.14
CA ARG A 34 -0.94 13.76 -15.64
C ARG A 34 -0.54 12.57 -14.77
N SER A 35 0.73 12.17 -14.81
CA SER A 35 1.26 11.00 -14.10
C SER A 35 1.07 11.08 -12.59
N GLU A 36 1.05 12.29 -12.02
CA GLU A 36 0.84 12.51 -10.59
C GLU A 36 -0.57 12.08 -10.16
N PHE A 37 -1.58 12.30 -10.99
CA PHE A 37 -2.95 11.86 -10.69
C PHE A 37 -3.12 10.34 -10.83
N VAL A 38 -2.39 9.72 -11.75
CA VAL A 38 -2.35 8.26 -11.86
C VAL A 38 -1.70 7.66 -10.62
N SER A 39 -0.57 8.24 -10.20
CA SER A 39 0.15 7.81 -8.98
C SER A 39 -0.72 8.00 -7.72
N ALA A 40 -1.43 9.12 -7.61
CA ALA A 40 -2.36 9.37 -6.51
C ALA A 40 -3.51 8.35 -6.47
N LEU A 41 -4.01 7.94 -7.64
CA LEU A 41 -5.03 6.89 -7.72
C LEU A 41 -4.48 5.53 -7.28
N GLU A 42 -3.27 5.17 -7.70
CA GLU A 42 -2.61 3.93 -7.25
C GLU A 42 -2.46 3.90 -5.73
N MET A 43 -2.05 5.01 -5.11
CA MET A 43 -1.94 5.11 -3.66
C MET A 43 -3.28 4.97 -2.94
N LEU A 44 -4.35 5.58 -3.46
CA LEU A 44 -5.69 5.49 -2.87
C LEU A 44 -6.26 4.07 -2.94
N LEU A 45 -6.12 3.41 -4.10
CA LEU A 45 -6.57 2.02 -4.28
C LEU A 45 -5.82 1.08 -3.35
N HIS A 46 -4.52 1.26 -3.22
CA HIS A 46 -3.72 0.45 -2.31
C HIS A 46 -4.01 0.74 -0.84
N ALA A 47 -4.28 1.99 -0.46
CA ALA A 47 -4.73 2.32 0.90
C ALA A 47 -6.07 1.64 1.25
N ALA A 48 -7.01 1.58 0.30
CA ALA A 48 -8.25 0.84 0.48
C ALA A 48 -8.03 -0.67 0.62
N GLU A 49 -7.12 -1.24 -0.18
CA GLU A 49 -6.74 -2.65 -0.08
C GLU A 49 -6.12 -2.98 1.29
N LEU A 50 -5.12 -2.20 1.73
CA LEU A 50 -4.48 -2.36 3.04
C LEU A 50 -5.49 -2.28 4.18
N ALA A 51 -6.43 -1.33 4.11
CA ALA A 51 -7.46 -1.21 5.13
C ALA A 51 -8.29 -2.49 5.26
N THR A 52 -8.53 -3.23 4.16
CA THR A 52 -9.33 -4.47 4.16
C THR A 52 -8.57 -5.76 4.49
N LEU A 53 -7.24 -5.72 4.57
CA LEU A 53 -6.44 -6.90 4.90
C LEU A 53 -6.52 -7.21 6.42
N PRO A 54 -6.44 -8.50 6.81
CA PRO A 54 -6.29 -8.86 8.21
C PRO A 54 -5.00 -8.27 8.80
N GLU A 55 -5.07 -7.80 10.05
CA GLU A 55 -3.96 -7.18 10.77
C GLU A 55 -2.67 -8.03 10.69
N GLY A 56 -1.55 -7.41 10.31
CA GLY A 56 -0.21 -8.00 10.42
C GLY A 56 0.50 -8.36 9.12
N ASN A 57 -0.14 -8.21 7.95
CA ASN A 57 0.45 -8.57 6.65
C ASN A 57 0.76 -7.36 5.76
N HIS A 58 1.31 -6.30 6.35
CA HIS A 58 1.69 -5.10 5.60
C HIS A 58 3.20 -4.97 5.51
N GLU A 59 3.71 -5.06 4.30
CA GLU A 59 5.09 -4.71 4.03
C GLU A 59 5.29 -3.20 4.13
N ILE A 60 6.32 -2.79 4.86
CA ILE A 60 6.68 -1.37 4.99
C ILE A 60 7.95 -1.13 4.22
N CYS A 61 8.00 -0.02 3.47
CA CYS A 61 9.19 0.38 2.76
C CYS A 61 10.38 0.58 3.73
N PRO A 62 11.49 -0.13 3.53
CA PRO A 62 12.65 -0.05 4.43
C PRO A 62 13.47 1.25 4.30
N ALA A 63 13.11 2.18 3.39
CA ALA A 63 13.75 3.50 3.32
C ALA A 63 12.94 4.61 3.97
N CYS A 64 11.65 4.70 3.66
CA CYS A 64 10.83 5.84 4.08
C CYS A 64 9.75 5.47 5.10
N GLY A 65 9.61 4.19 5.47
CA GLY A 65 8.57 3.75 6.39
C GLY A 65 7.15 3.81 5.82
N SER A 66 7.00 4.06 4.52
CA SER A 66 5.68 4.08 3.87
C SER A 66 5.11 2.67 3.81
N PRO A 67 3.84 2.46 4.21
CA PRO A 67 3.16 1.18 4.03
C PRO A 67 2.71 0.97 2.58
N TYR A 68 2.92 1.94 1.69
CA TYR A 68 2.43 1.90 0.33
C TYR A 68 3.49 1.29 -0.60
N SER A 69 3.27 0.05 -1.01
CA SER A 69 4.16 -0.68 -1.92
C SER A 69 3.39 -1.55 -2.90
N ARG A 70 3.93 -1.74 -4.09
CA ARG A 70 3.38 -2.65 -5.11
C ARG A 70 4.39 -3.72 -5.52
N PRO A 71 3.94 -4.92 -5.88
CA PRO A 71 4.82 -5.94 -6.46
C PRO A 71 5.26 -5.53 -7.87
N LEU A 72 6.56 -5.66 -8.16
CA LEU A 72 7.19 -5.59 -9.49
C LEU A 72 7.61 -6.98 -9.99
N GLY A 73 6.94 -8.03 -9.53
CA GLY A 73 7.26 -9.43 -9.80
C GLY A 73 6.83 -10.32 -8.64
N SER A 74 7.32 -11.56 -8.60
CA SER A 74 7.07 -12.47 -7.46
C SER A 74 7.93 -12.16 -6.23
N THR A 75 9.12 -11.58 -6.44
CA THR A 75 10.12 -11.35 -5.38
C THR A 75 10.45 -9.89 -5.11
N ILE A 76 9.91 -8.95 -5.89
CA ILE A 76 10.33 -7.54 -5.83
C ILE A 76 9.13 -6.68 -5.50
N GLN A 77 9.33 -5.77 -4.56
CA GLN A 77 8.39 -4.74 -4.17
C GLN A 77 8.95 -3.36 -4.51
N GLN A 78 8.07 -2.41 -4.81
CA GLN A 78 8.38 -1.01 -5.07
C GLN A 78 7.54 -0.12 -4.17
N CYS A 79 8.17 0.81 -3.45
CA CYS A 79 7.46 1.83 -2.69
C CYS A 79 6.83 2.86 -3.61
N LEU A 80 5.54 3.13 -3.41
CA LEU A 80 4.80 4.14 -4.16
C LEU A 80 5.10 5.58 -3.71
N SER A 81 5.80 5.76 -2.57
CA SER A 81 6.12 7.07 -2.01
C SER A 81 7.53 7.56 -2.30
N CYS A 82 8.50 6.66 -2.43
CA CYS A 82 9.92 7.02 -2.64
C CYS A 82 10.60 6.24 -3.78
N ASP A 83 9.82 5.44 -4.53
CA ASP A 83 10.28 4.61 -5.65
C ASP A 83 11.35 3.55 -5.33
N LYS A 84 11.76 3.40 -4.07
CA LYS A 84 12.72 2.37 -3.68
C LYS A 84 12.15 0.99 -3.94
N THR A 85 12.99 0.08 -4.43
CA THR A 85 12.68 -1.33 -4.55
C THR A 85 13.39 -2.17 -3.49
N TRP A 86 12.79 -3.27 -3.07
CA TRP A 86 13.41 -4.28 -2.20
C TRP A 86 12.92 -5.67 -2.58
N GLY A 87 13.72 -6.68 -2.24
CA GLY A 87 13.30 -8.06 -2.33
C GLY A 87 12.34 -8.39 -1.18
N HIS A 88 11.20 -9.00 -1.49
CA HIS A 88 10.40 -9.73 -0.51
C HIS A 88 10.68 -11.24 -0.66
N PRO A 89 10.98 -11.93 0.44
CA PRO A 89 11.21 -13.37 0.44
C PRO A 89 9.96 -14.18 0.00
N GLU A 90 10.13 -15.23 -0.83
CA GLU A 90 9.01 -16.05 -1.36
C GLU A 90 8.60 -17.17 -0.40
N THR A 91 9.50 -17.54 0.52
CA THR A 91 9.32 -18.68 1.43
C THR A 91 9.48 -18.28 2.88
N GLU A 92 8.81 -19.00 3.80
CA GLU A 92 8.97 -18.84 5.25
C GLU A 92 10.44 -18.82 5.68
N THR A 93 11.27 -19.68 5.06
CA THR A 93 12.71 -19.77 5.33
C THR A 93 13.48 -18.53 4.87
N GLU A 94 13.07 -17.92 3.76
CA GLU A 94 13.65 -16.65 3.30
C GLU A 94 13.14 -15.45 4.12
N ILE A 95 11.91 -15.50 4.65
CA ILE A 95 11.37 -14.51 5.59
C ILE A 95 12.19 -14.51 6.88
N GLU A 96 12.43 -15.68 7.47
CA GLU A 96 13.28 -15.80 8.67
C GLU A 96 14.69 -15.29 8.40
N SER A 97 15.29 -15.66 7.27
CA SER A 97 16.64 -15.22 6.88
C SER A 97 16.71 -13.70 6.67
N TRP A 98 15.70 -13.10 6.04
CA TRP A 98 15.62 -11.67 5.80
C TRP A 98 15.38 -10.87 7.09
N LEU A 99 14.50 -11.35 7.97
CA LEU A 99 14.25 -10.74 9.29
C LEU A 99 15.52 -10.78 10.14
N ILE A 100 16.24 -11.90 10.13
CA ILE A 100 17.53 -12.03 10.80
C ILE A 100 18.53 -11.02 10.22
N GLU A 101 18.70 -10.93 8.90
CA GLU A 101 19.65 -10.01 8.28
C GLU A 101 19.32 -8.52 8.55
N LYS A 102 18.03 -8.15 8.55
CA LYS A 102 17.58 -6.76 8.67
C LYS A 102 17.45 -6.26 10.10
N PHE A 103 17.07 -7.13 11.03
CA PHE A 103 16.77 -6.76 12.42
C PHE A 103 17.71 -7.40 13.44
N SER A 104 18.60 -8.31 13.02
CA SER A 104 19.66 -8.85 13.88
C SER A 104 20.98 -8.15 13.56
N ARG A 105 21.12 -6.90 13.98
CA ARG A 105 22.43 -6.34 14.35
C ARG A 105 22.33 -5.78 15.77
N PRO A 106 23.41 -5.92 16.57
CA PRO A 106 23.43 -5.60 18.00
C PRO A 106 23.14 -4.13 18.30
#